data_AF-A0A7J9GGI0-F1
#
_entry.id   AF-A0A7J9GGI0-F1
#
_cell.length_a   1.000
_cell.length_b   1.000
_cell.length_c   1.000
_cell.angle_alpha   90.00
_cell.angle_beta   90.00
_cell.angle_gamma   90.00
#
_symmetry.space_group_name_H-M   'P 1'
#
loop_
_entity.id
_entity.type
_entity.pdbx_description
1 polymer ?
#
loop_
_entity_poly.entity_id
_entity_poly.type
_entity_poly.pdbx_seq_one_letter_code
_entity_poly.pdbx_strand_id
1 'polypeptide(L)'
;MADLWHPIGGICITEAGEKRYLFQYFNVIDFDRVKTGTPWFFNNHLLILQTIPEGVNLTAMDLKFMEFWLQVHDLPPGSMNESMAK
;
A
#
# COMPACT_ATOMS: atom_id res chain seq x y z
N MET A 1 14.49 -7.65 -5.86
CA MET A 1 13.29 -7.55 -5.00
C MET A 1 13.64 -7.22 -3.54
N ALA A 2 14.85 -7.53 -3.05
CA ALA A 2 15.26 -7.23 -1.67
C ALA A 2 15.44 -5.72 -1.38
N ASP A 3 15.87 -4.90 -2.34
CA ASP A 3 16.25 -3.49 -2.10
C ASP A 3 15.10 -2.53 -1.78
N LEU A 4 13.85 -3.00 -1.83
CA LEU A 4 12.67 -2.17 -1.56
C LEU A 4 12.25 -2.21 -0.09
N TRP A 5 12.65 -3.24 0.66
CA TRP A 5 12.40 -3.40 2.09
C TRP A 5 13.63 -3.10 2.97
N HIS A 6 14.71 -2.59 2.37
CA HIS A 6 15.87 -2.09 3.09
C HIS A 6 15.83 -0.56 3.09
N PRO A 7 15.07 0.05 4.02
CA PRO A 7 15.04 1.50 4.13
C PRO A 7 16.42 2.03 4.47
N ILE A 8 16.84 3.07 3.75
CA ILE A 8 18.14 3.73 3.92
C ILE A 8 18.24 4.30 5.34
N GLY A 9 17.15 4.87 5.85
CA GLY A 9 17.08 5.46 7.19
C GLY A 9 16.62 4.51 8.30
N GLY A 10 16.27 3.26 7.97
CA GLY A 10 15.58 2.37 8.89
C GLY A 10 14.07 2.66 8.99
N ILE A 11 13.38 1.80 9.72
CA ILE A 11 11.94 1.87 9.97
C ILE A 11 11.63 1.37 11.37
N CYS A 12 10.74 2.04 12.08
CA CYS A 12 10.13 1.53 13.31
C CYS A 12 8.72 1.05 13.01
N ILE A 13 8.40 -0.16 13.43
CA ILE A 13 7.08 -0.76 13.25
C ILE A 13 6.50 -1.06 14.62
N THR A 14 5.35 -0.48 14.92
CA THR A 14 4.66 -0.65 16.20
C THR A 14 3.29 -1.29 15.96
N GLU A 15 2.97 -2.35 16.71
CA GLU A 15 1.63 -2.91 16.71
C GLU A 15 0.69 -1.98 17.50
N ALA A 16 -0.41 -1.55 16.87
CA ALA A 16 -1.41 -0.66 17.46
C ALA A 16 -2.69 -1.41 17.88
N GLY A 17 -2.69 -2.75 17.84
CA GLY A 17 -3.83 -3.60 18.12
C GLY A 17 -4.79 -3.74 16.92
N GLU A 18 -5.75 -4.66 17.01
CA GLU A 18 -6.79 -4.88 15.99
C GLU A 18 -6.26 -5.05 14.55
N LYS A 19 -5.10 -5.71 14.40
CA LYS A 19 -4.40 -5.90 13.11
C LYS A 19 -3.96 -4.57 12.45
N ARG A 20 -3.77 -3.51 13.25
CA ARG A 20 -3.22 -2.23 12.83
C ARG A 20 -1.76 -2.14 13.21
N TYR A 21 -0.99 -1.53 12.31
CA TYR A 21 0.45 -1.33 12.49
C TYR A 21 0.79 0.11 12.13
N LEU A 22 1.63 0.74 12.94
CA LEU A 22 2.22 2.04 12.67
C LEU A 22 3.61 1.84 12.08
N PHE A 23 3.81 2.33 10.86
CA PHE A 23 5.10 2.37 10.19
C PHE A 23 5.66 3.78 10.27
N GLN A 24 6.74 3.95 11.03
CA GLN A 24 7.45 5.21 11.17
C GLN A 24 8.77 5.15 10.39
N TYR A 25 8.89 6.02 9.38
CA TYR A 25 10.06 6.13 8.52
C TYR A 25 10.94 7.29 9.00
N PHE A 26 12.26 7.10 8.97
CA PHE A 26 13.23 8.14 9.33
C PHE A 26 13.78 8.88 8.10
N ASN A 27 13.41 8.46 6.89
CA ASN A 27 13.78 9.09 5.63
C ASN A 27 12.56 9.18 4.70
N VAL A 28 12.34 10.37 4.13
CA VAL A 28 11.21 10.64 3.21
C VAL A 28 11.28 9.78 1.94
N ILE A 29 12.48 9.44 1.47
CA ILE A 29 12.67 8.61 0.28
C ILE A 29 12.14 7.20 0.53
N ASP A 30 12.37 6.64 1.73
CA ASP A 30 11.86 5.32 2.09
C ASP A 30 10.33 5.32 2.18
N PHE A 31 9.76 6.40 2.75
CA PHE A 31 8.32 6.59 2.78
C PHE A 31 7.70 6.68 1.38
N ASP A 32 8.26 7.50 0.49
CA ASP A 32 7.75 7.68 -0.87
C ASP A 32 7.84 6.38 -1.68
N ARG A 33 8.91 5.59 -1.52
CA ARG A 33 9.05 4.28 -2.16
C ARG A 33 7.97 3.31 -1.72
N VAL A 34 7.65 3.25 -0.44
CA VAL A 34 6.56 2.38 0.05
C VAL A 34 5.20 2.90 -0.40
N LYS A 35 4.96 4.21 -0.35
CA LYS A 35 3.70 4.82 -0.77
C LYS A 35 3.40 4.57 -2.25
N THR A 36 4.40 4.71 -3.12
CA THR A 36 4.26 4.53 -4.57
C THR A 36 4.28 3.07 -5.01
N GLY A 37 4.88 2.17 -4.22
CA GLY A 37 5.00 0.75 -4.52
C GLY A 37 3.77 -0.11 -4.19
N THR A 38 2.61 0.49 -3.89
CA THR A 38 1.38 -0.24 -3.57
C THR A 38 0.83 -1.00 -4.81
N PRO A 39 0.12 -2.13 -4.63
CA PRO A 39 -0.26 -2.77 -3.36
C PRO A 39 0.86 -3.61 -2.75
N TRP A 40 0.86 -3.71 -1.41
CA TRP A 40 1.83 -4.52 -0.66
C TRP A 40 1.20 -5.75 -0.03
N PHE A 41 1.93 -6.86 -0.08
CA PHE A 41 1.52 -8.11 0.57
C PHE A 41 2.55 -8.53 1.61
N PHE A 42 2.07 -9.00 2.75
CA PHE A 42 2.89 -9.63 3.78
C PHE A 42 2.23 -10.94 4.19
N ASN A 43 2.95 -12.06 4.09
CA ASN A 43 2.40 -13.41 4.35
C ASN A 43 1.08 -13.68 3.61
N ASN A 44 0.99 -13.31 2.33
CA ASN A 44 -0.23 -13.41 1.50
C ASN A 44 -1.44 -12.59 2.00
N HIS A 45 -1.24 -11.67 2.94
CA HIS A 45 -2.24 -10.70 3.36
C HIS A 45 -1.97 -9.35 2.72
N LEU A 46 -2.99 -8.75 2.09
CA LEU A 46 -2.92 -7.39 1.56
C LEU A 46 -2.79 -6.39 2.72
N LEU A 47 -1.81 -5.51 2.63
CA LEU A 47 -1.65 -4.38 3.55
C LEU A 47 -2.39 -3.17 2.98
N ILE A 48 -3.32 -2.62 3.77
CA ILE A 48 -3.95 -1.34 3.47
C ILE A 48 -3.13 -0.24 4.14
N LEU A 49 -2.49 0.60 3.33
CA LEU A 49 -1.60 1.66 3.81
C LEU A 49 -2.25 3.03 3.62
N GLN A 50 -2.23 3.85 4.66
CA GLN A 50 -2.72 5.23 4.61
C GLN A 50 -1.76 6.15 5.37
N THR A 51 -1.46 7.32 4.80
CA THR A 51 -0.70 8.36 5.52
C THR A 51 -1.55 8.91 6.65
N ILE A 52 -0.98 8.98 7.85
CA ILE A 52 -1.65 9.53 9.04
C ILE A 52 -1.60 11.05 8.95
N PRO A 53 -2.75 11.73 8.86
CA PRO A 53 -2.78 13.19 8.90
C PRO A 53 -2.40 13.70 10.29
N GLU A 54 -1.85 14.91 10.34
CA GLU A 54 -1.46 15.53 11.61
C GLU A 54 -2.67 15.70 12.53
N GLY A 55 -2.51 15.36 13.81
CA GLY A 55 -3.57 15.47 14.82
C GLY A 55 -4.67 14.41 14.77
N VAL A 56 -4.58 13.42 13.87
CA VAL A 56 -5.57 12.34 13.75
C VAL A 56 -5.21 11.16 14.65
N ASN A 57 -6.22 10.61 15.33
CA ASN A 57 -6.09 9.38 16.11
C ASN A 57 -6.06 8.15 15.19
N LEU A 58 -5.01 7.32 15.33
CA LEU A 58 -4.81 6.09 14.56
C LEU A 58 -6.00 5.11 14.63
N THR A 59 -6.66 5.03 15.77
CA THR A 59 -7.80 4.13 16.00
C THR A 59 -9.05 4.62 15.26
N ALA A 60 -9.17 5.93 15.01
CA ALA A 60 -10.30 6.52 14.28
C ALA A 60 -10.15 6.44 12.75
N MET A 61 -8.94 6.13 12.24
CA MET A 61 -8.71 5.99 10.81
C MET A 61 -9.37 4.73 10.26
N ASP A 62 -9.93 4.85 9.06
CA ASP A 62 -10.69 3.78 8.42
C ASP A 62 -9.90 3.15 7.26
N LEU A 63 -9.22 2.04 7.54
CA LEU A 63 -8.38 1.32 6.59
C LEU A 63 -9.23 0.33 5.78
N LYS A 64 -10.02 0.84 4.81
CA LYS A 64 -10.96 0.02 4.02
C LYS A 64 -10.61 -0.15 2.55
N PHE A 65 -9.88 0.79 1.97
CA PHE A 65 -9.70 0.87 0.52
C PHE A 65 -8.21 0.87 0.15
N MET A 66 -7.90 0.23 -0.96
CA MET A 66 -6.57 0.20 -1.58
C MET A 66 -6.75 0.24 -3.10
N GLU A 67 -5.87 0.96 -3.78
CA GLU A 67 -5.78 0.95 -5.23
C GLU A 67 -4.89 -0.21 -5.68
N PHE A 68 -5.34 -0.97 -6.67
CA PHE A 68 -4.56 -2.05 -7.25
C PHE A 68 -4.99 -2.32 -8.69
N TRP A 69 -4.08 -2.94 -9.45
CA TRP A 69 -4.35 -3.33 -10.83
C TRP A 69 -5.23 -4.60 -10.86
N LEU A 70 -6.29 -4.55 -11.66
CA LEU A 70 -7.15 -5.69 -11.94
C LEU A 70 -6.77 -6.27 -13.30
N GLN A 71 -6.44 -7.56 -13.34
CA GLN A 71 -6.29 -8.29 -14.59
C GLN A 71 -7.62 -8.97 -14.94
N VAL A 72 -8.21 -8.59 -16.07
CA VAL A 72 -9.44 -9.19 -16.57
C VAL A 72 -9.09 -10.27 -17.59
N HIS A 73 -9.59 -11.47 -17.38
CA HIS A 73 -9.42 -12.62 -18.27
C HIS A 73 -10.68 -12.85 -19.10
N ASP A 74 -10.52 -13.53 -20.24
CA ASP A 74 -11.62 -13.97 -21.13
C ASP A 74 -12.54 -12.84 -21.62
N LEU A 75 -11.98 -11.64 -21.81
CA LEU A 75 -12.66 -10.54 -22.48
C LEU A 75 -13.05 -10.95 -23.91
N PRO A 76 -14.32 -10.78 -24.31
CA PRO A 76 -14.74 -11.04 -25.68
C PRO A 76 -13.88 -10.23 -26.67
N PRO A 77 -13.52 -10.78 -27.85
CA PRO A 77 -12.64 -10.09 -28.80
C PRO A 77 -13.13 -8.69 -29.21
N GLY A 78 -14.44 -8.46 -29.24
CA GLY A 78 -15.03 -7.14 -29.55
C GLY A 78 -14.91 -6.11 -28.42
N SER A 79 -14.50 -6.52 -27.22
CA SER A 79 -14.33 -5.69 -26.03
C SER A 79 -12.87 -5.37 -25.72
N MET A 80 -11.91 -5.95 -26.45
CA MET A 80 -10.49 -5.55 -26.39
C MET A 80 -10.25 -4.40 -27.39
N ASN A 81 -10.61 -3.18 -27.01
CA ASN A 81 -10.28 -1.98 -27.78
C ASN A 81 -9.60 -0.94 -26.87
N GLU A 82 -8.84 -0.02 -27.48
CA GLU A 82 -8.01 0.96 -26.77
C GLU A 82 -8.84 1.86 -25.84
N SER A 83 -10.10 2.15 -26.19
CA SER A 83 -11.04 2.87 -25.33
C SER A 83 -11.40 2.14 -24.03
N MET A 84 -11.24 0.83 -23.97
CA MET A 84 -11.52 0.01 -22.79
C MET A 84 -10.26 -0.27 -21.96
N ALA A 85 -9.07 0.05 -22.45
CA ALA A 85 -7.84 0.03 -21.67
C ALA A 85 -7.73 1.37 -20.90
N LYS A 86 -7.68 1.30 -19.56
CA LYS A 86 -7.54 2.47 -18.69
C LYS A 86 -6.35 2.30 -17.75
#